data_AF-A0A925HX53-F1
#
_entry.id   AF-A0A925HX53-F1
#
_cell.length_a   1.000
_cell.length_b   1.000
_cell.length_c   1.000
_cell.angle_alpha   90.00
_cell.angle_beta   90.00
_cell.angle_gamma   90.00
#
_symmetry.space_group_name_H-M   'P 1'
#
loop_
_entity.id
_entity.type
_entity.pdbx_description
1 polymer ?
#
loop_
_entity_poly.entity_id
_entity_poly.type
_entity_poly.pdbx_seq_one_letter_code
_entity_poly.pdbx_strand_id
1 'polypeptide(L)'
;SLPTVQIQDAGLVADRMRKAIERLYVPGGELPQFTVSVGVAQILEGNDSSRLFDRAQRALEVAQEGAGNSTFIHDGLNAVLAMGASRQAALV
;
A
#
# COMPACT_ATOMS: atom_id res chain seq x y z
N SER A 1 12.01 1.77 -2.61
CA SER A 1 11.43 0.76 -3.53
C SER A 1 11.71 -0.63 -2.98
N LEU A 2 10.84 -1.62 -3.24
CA LEU A 2 11.05 -3.03 -2.88
C LEU A 2 11.42 -3.79 -4.18
N PRO A 3 12.72 -3.95 -4.51
CA PRO A 3 13.13 -4.57 -5.77
C PRO A 3 12.83 -6.07 -5.78
N THR A 4 12.46 -6.61 -6.95
CA THR A 4 12.23 -8.05 -7.18
C THR A 4 11.04 -8.66 -6.42
N VAL A 5 10.18 -7.83 -5.83
CA VAL A 5 9.01 -8.27 -5.04
C VAL A 5 7.73 -8.09 -5.87
N GLN A 6 6.86 -9.09 -5.85
CA GLN A 6 5.54 -8.99 -6.46
C GLN A 6 4.64 -8.04 -5.66
N ILE A 7 3.70 -7.37 -6.32
CA ILE A 7 2.89 -6.34 -5.67
C ILE A 7 2.11 -6.84 -4.44
N GLN A 8 1.70 -8.11 -4.41
CA GLN A 8 1.01 -8.70 -3.25
C GLN A 8 1.95 -8.77 -2.04
N ASP A 9 3.18 -9.23 -2.24
CA ASP A 9 4.20 -9.33 -1.19
C ASP A 9 4.62 -7.93 -0.71
N ALA A 10 4.70 -6.95 -1.62
CA ALA A 10 4.90 -5.54 -1.27
C ALA A 10 3.74 -4.99 -0.43
N GLY A 11 2.50 -5.34 -0.77
CA GLY A 11 1.30 -5.05 0.03
C GLY A 11 1.37 -5.62 1.44
N LEU A 12 1.86 -6.85 1.60
CA LEU A 12 2.06 -7.46 2.93
C LEU A 12 3.14 -6.75 3.74
N VAL A 13 4.25 -6.32 3.13
CA VAL A 13 5.27 -5.50 3.80
C VAL A 13 4.66 -4.17 4.27
N ALA A 14 3.91 -3.49 3.40
CA ALA A 14 3.24 -2.24 3.73
C ALA A 14 2.24 -2.40 4.88
N ASP A 15 1.43 -3.45 4.88
CA ASP A 15 0.47 -3.70 5.97
C ASP A 15 1.16 -4.04 7.30
N ARG A 16 2.30 -4.73 7.27
CA ARG A 16 3.11 -4.94 8.47
C ARG A 16 3.63 -3.62 9.04
N MET A 17 4.10 -2.71 8.18
CA MET A 17 4.52 -1.37 8.59
C MET A 17 3.35 -0.59 9.20
N ARG A 18 2.19 -0.59 8.55
CA ARG A 18 0.96 0.05 9.05
C ARG A 18 0.59 -0.44 10.45
N LYS A 19 0.56 -1.76 10.65
CA LYS A 19 0.27 -2.39 11.96
C LYS A 19 1.31 -2.05 13.02
N ALA A 20 2.58 -1.89 12.63
CA ALA A 20 3.64 -1.47 13.55
C ALA A 20 3.45 -0.01 14.00
N ILE A 21 3.08 0.89 13.07
CA ILE A 21 2.79 2.29 13.36
C ILE A 21 1.55 2.42 14.25
N GLU A 22 0.49 1.66 13.97
CA GLU A 22 -0.73 1.63 14.80
C GLU A 22 -0.46 1.24 16.26
N ARG A 23 0.60 0.43 16.49
CA ARG A 23 1.04 -0.01 17.83
C ARG A 23 2.15 0.86 18.41
N LEU A 24 2.58 1.89 17.69
CA LEU A 24 3.67 2.74 18.13
C LEU A 24 3.23 3.49 19.39
N TYR A 25 3.98 3.25 20.45
CA TYR A 25 3.83 3.92 21.73
C TYR A 25 5.18 4.55 22.09
N VAL A 26 5.18 5.82 22.43
CA VAL A 26 6.38 6.56 22.84
C VAL A 26 6.26 6.87 24.33
N PRO A 27 6.91 6.11 25.22
CA PRO A 27 6.86 6.36 26.66
C PRO A 27 7.40 7.75 26.99
N GLY A 28 6.63 8.54 27.75
CA GLY A 28 7.03 9.90 28.16
C GLY A 28 7.05 10.93 27.03
N GLY A 29 6.63 10.58 25.81
CA GLY A 29 6.53 11.49 24.68
C GLY A 29 5.14 12.12 24.54
N GLU A 30 5.08 13.30 23.94
CA GLU A 30 3.85 14.02 23.60
C GLU A 30 3.18 13.50 22.31
N LEU A 31 3.67 12.41 21.73
CA LEU A 31 3.19 11.98 20.42
C LEU A 31 1.80 11.34 20.56
N PRO A 32 0.74 11.91 19.97
CA PRO A 32 -0.60 11.35 20.05
C PRO A 32 -0.63 10.01 19.32
N GLN A 33 -1.53 9.12 19.73
CA GLN A 33 -1.78 7.88 19.00
C GLN A 33 -2.26 8.22 17.59
N PHE A 34 -1.60 7.65 16.58
CA PHE A 34 -1.94 7.87 15.19
C PHE A 34 -1.86 6.57 14.40
N THR A 35 -2.52 6.56 13.25
CA THR A 35 -2.47 5.47 12.27
C THR A 35 -2.08 6.05 10.91
N VAL A 36 -1.78 5.18 9.96
CA VAL A 36 -1.49 5.57 8.57
C VAL A 36 -2.32 4.74 7.61
N SER A 37 -2.72 5.35 6.49
CA SER A 37 -3.17 4.62 5.31
C SER A 37 -2.01 4.50 4.33
N VAL A 38 -1.94 3.39 3.58
CA VAL A 38 -0.82 3.11 2.70
C VAL A 38 -1.32 2.67 1.31
N GLY A 39 -0.85 3.36 0.27
CA GLY A 39 -1.02 2.96 -1.12
C GLY A 39 0.26 2.34 -1.69
N VAL A 40 0.13 1.22 -2.41
CA VAL A 40 1.26 0.50 -3.02
C VAL A 40 1.03 0.34 -4.52
N ALA A 41 2.07 0.56 -5.31
CA ALA A 41 2.05 0.29 -6.74
C ALA A 41 3.35 -0.37 -7.20
N GLN A 42 3.28 -1.12 -8.29
CA GLN A 42 4.42 -1.76 -8.94
C GLN A 42 4.75 -1.03 -10.25
N ILE A 43 6.03 -0.99 -10.61
CA ILE A 43 6.47 -0.56 -11.95
C ILE A 43 6.00 -1.61 -12.95
N LEU A 44 5.25 -1.18 -13.95
CA LEU A 44 4.82 -2.01 -15.06
C LEU A 44 5.69 -1.69 -16.28
N GLU A 45 5.94 -2.69 -17.11
CA GLU A 45 6.76 -2.52 -18.31
C GLU A 45 6.15 -1.47 -19.25
N GLY A 46 6.99 -0.64 -19.87
CA GLY A 46 6.54 0.47 -20.74
C GLY A 46 5.87 1.64 -20.02
N ASN A 47 5.86 1.67 -18.69
CA ASN A 47 5.39 2.82 -17.91
C ASN A 47 6.57 3.65 -17.39
N ASP A 48 6.41 4.98 -17.41
CA ASP A 48 7.33 5.90 -16.78
C ASP A 48 7.09 6.00 -15.26
N SER A 49 8.01 6.64 -14.55
CA SER A 49 7.96 6.78 -13.10
C SER A 49 6.79 7.63 -12.61
N SER A 50 6.28 8.57 -13.41
CA SER A 50 5.11 9.39 -13.05
C SER A 50 3.87 8.52 -12.87
N ARG A 51 3.60 7.60 -13.81
CA ARG A 51 2.48 6.65 -13.72
C ARG A 51 2.56 5.73 -12.50
N LEU A 52 3.78 5.42 -12.01
CA LEU A 52 3.93 4.67 -10.76
C LEU A 52 3.39 5.46 -9.56
N PHE A 53 3.76 6.74 -9.46
CA PHE A 53 3.30 7.59 -8.37
C PHE A 53 1.79 7.83 -8.43
N ASP A 54 1.24 8.06 -9.63
CA ASP A 54 -0.21 8.21 -9.80
C ASP A 54 -0.98 6.97 -9.32
N ARG A 55 -0.48 5.77 -9.63
CA ARG A 55 -1.10 4.53 -9.14
C ARG A 55 -0.99 4.37 -7.63
N ALA A 56 0.16 4.69 -7.04
CA ALA A 56 0.33 4.64 -5.59
C ALA A 56 -0.58 5.65 -4.88
N GLN A 57 -0.72 6.85 -5.46
CA GLN A 57 -1.59 7.92 -4.99
C GLN A 57 -3.06 7.49 -5.03
N ARG A 58 -3.55 6.93 -6.15
CA ARG A 58 -4.93 6.41 -6.23
C ARG A 58 -5.21 5.30 -5.22
N ALA A 59 -4.26 4.40 -5.00
CA ALA A 59 -4.40 3.37 -3.97
C ALA A 59 -4.47 3.99 -2.56
N LEU A 60 -3.69 5.05 -2.29
CA LEU A 60 -3.74 5.78 -1.03
C LEU A 60 -5.05 6.51 -0.83
N GLU A 61 -5.58 7.17 -1.87
CA GLU A 61 -6.87 7.87 -1.84
C GLU A 61 -7.99 6.91 -1.42
N VAL A 62 -8.07 5.73 -2.06
CA VAL A 62 -9.05 4.70 -1.66
C VAL A 62 -8.84 4.21 -0.23
N ALA A 63 -7.59 4.08 0.21
CA ALA A 63 -7.27 3.72 1.59
C ALA A 63 -7.65 4.81 2.62
N GLN A 64 -7.82 6.06 2.18
CA GLN A 64 -8.23 7.20 3.01
C GLN A 64 -9.75 7.44 2.98
N GLU A 65 -10.40 7.26 1.83
CA GLU A 65 -11.85 7.44 1.63
C GLU A 65 -12.70 6.49 2.49
N GLY A 66 -12.14 5.35 2.90
CA GLY A 66 -12.74 4.47 3.90
C GLY A 66 -12.62 5.00 5.34
N ALA A 67 -12.37 4.10 6.29
CA ALA A 67 -12.12 4.47 7.70
C ALA A 67 -10.65 4.83 7.99
N GLY A 68 -9.82 4.99 6.95
CA GLY A 68 -8.37 5.07 7.10
C GLY A 68 -7.75 3.73 7.57
N ASN A 69 -6.55 3.81 8.12
CA ASN A 69 -5.84 2.68 8.76
C ASN A 69 -5.86 1.38 7.93
N SER A 70 -5.68 1.50 6.61
CA SER A 70 -5.75 0.39 5.68
C SER A 70 -4.64 0.43 4.63
N THR A 71 -4.40 -0.70 3.98
CA THR A 71 -3.39 -0.85 2.93
C THR A 71 -4.05 -1.30 1.64
N PHE A 72 -3.89 -0.53 0.57
CA PHE A 72 -4.38 -0.87 -0.77
C PHE A 72 -3.21 -0.99 -1.74
N ILE A 73 -3.35 -1.90 -2.70
CA ILE A 73 -2.45 -2.03 -3.85
C ILE A 73 -3.17 -1.58 -5.11
N HIS A 74 -2.45 -1.03 -6.09
CA HIS A 74 -3.00 -0.79 -7.42
C HIS A 74 -2.58 -1.91 -8.38
N ASP A 75 -3.53 -2.75 -8.82
CA ASP A 75 -3.29 -3.96 -9.63
C ASP A 75 -3.05 -3.69 -11.13
N GLY A 76 -2.78 -2.43 -11.49
CA GLY A 76 -2.73 -1.95 -12.87
C GLY A 76 -4.07 -1.40 -13.41
N LEU A 77 -5.21 -1.76 -12.82
CA LEU A 77 -6.54 -1.28 -13.23
C LEU A 77 -7.25 -0.52 -12.10
N ASN A 78 -7.29 -1.10 -10.90
CA ASN A 78 -8.02 -0.59 -9.75
C ASN A 78 -7.17 -0.63 -8.48
N ALA A 79 -7.62 0.10 -7.45
CA ALA A 79 -7.14 -0.08 -6.09
C ALA A 79 -7.90 -1.23 -5.41
N VAL A 80 -7.16 -2.20 -4.86
CA VAL A 80 -7.73 -3.37 -4.16
C VAL A 80 -7.07 -3.55 -2.79
N LEU A 81 -7.81 -4.09 -1.83
CA LEU A 81 -7.33 -4.29 -0.46
C LEU A 81 -6.15 -5.29 -0.46
N ALA A 82 -5.02 -4.91 0.14
CA ALA A 82 -3.80 -5.72 0.10
C ALA A 82 -3.96 -7.11 0.74
N MET A 83 -4.79 -7.22 1.79
CA MET A 83 -5.08 -8.49 2.48
C MET A 83 -6.09 -9.39 1.75
N GLY A 84 -6.80 -8.87 0.74
CA GLY A 84 -7.80 -9.60 -0.05
C GLY A 84 -7.38 -9.87 -1.50
N ALA A 85 -6.21 -9.39 -1.92
CA ALA A 85 -5.74 -9.55 -3.28
C ALA A 85 -5.18 -10.96 -3.53
N SER A 86 -5.95 -11.80 -4.22
CA SER A 86 -5.46 -13.07 -4.75
C SER A 86 -4.33 -12.84 -5.77
N ARG A 87 -3.36 -13.75 -5.85
CA ARG A 87 -2.36 -13.76 -6.94
C ARG A 87 -3.10 -13.99 -8.26
N GLN A 88 -3.43 -12.94 -9.00
CA GLN A 88 -3.85 -13.11 -10.39
C GLN A 88 -2.60 -13.47 -11.19
N ALA A 89 -2.57 -14.68 -11.74
CA ALA A 89 -1.60 -15.03 -12.77
C ALA A 89 -1.89 -14.13 -13.98
N ALA A 90 -0.88 -13.41 -14.46
CA ALA A 90 -0.93 -12.81 -15.78
C ALA A 90 -1.16 -13.95 -16.79
N LEU A 91 -2.38 -14.03 -17.34
CA LEU A 91 -2.66 -14.84 -18.52
C LEU A 91 -1.93 -14.16 -19.68
N VAL A 92 -0.86 -14.83 -20.13
CA VAL A 92 -0.26 -14.64 -21.46
C VAL A 92 -0.98 -15.56 -22.44
#